data_AF-A0A4S8MUY5-F1
#
_entry.id   AF-A0A4S8MUY5-F1
#
_cell.length_a   1.000
_cell.length_b   1.000
_cell.length_c   1.000
_cell.angle_alpha   90.00
_cell.angle_beta   90.00
_cell.angle_gamma   90.00
#
_symmetry.space_group_name_H-M   'P 1'
#
loop_
_entity.id
_entity.type
_entity.pdbx_description
1 polymer ?
#
loop_
_entity_poly.entity_id
_entity_poly.type
_entity_poly.pdbx_seq_one_letter_code
_entity_poly.pdbx_strand_id
1 'polypeptide(L)' 'MPTEFEMRQRNAKFAKDARSGKKPTHPSRQEVMAKRSPINTWALGIVLFVVVGGVLFEVARLLFL' A
#
# COMPACT_ATOMS: atom_id res chain seq x y z
N MET A 1 15.09 -5.97 -30.70
CA MET A 1 14.97 -4.51 -30.54
C MET A 1 13.57 -4.12 -30.94
N PRO A 2 12.87 -3.21 -30.23
CA PRO A 2 11.50 -2.86 -30.58
C PRO A 2 11.46 -2.17 -31.94
N THR A 3 10.42 -2.45 -32.71
CA THR A 3 10.21 -1.85 -34.04
C THR A 3 9.72 -0.41 -33.90
N GLU A 4 9.84 0.41 -34.96
CA GLU A 4 9.34 1.78 -34.95
C GLU A 4 7.84 1.87 -34.63
N PHE A 5 7.07 0.89 -35.09
CA PHE A 5 5.64 0.79 -34.81
C PHE A 5 5.37 0.59 -33.32
N GLU A 6 6.11 -0.32 -32.67
CA GLU A 6 6.02 -0.56 -31.23
C GLU A 6 6.45 0.69 -30.43
N MET A 7 7.48 1.41 -30.88
CA MET A 7 7.90 2.66 -30.26
C MET A 7 6.82 3.74 -30.36
N ARG A 8 6.18 3.89 -31.52
CA ARG A 8 5.06 4.84 -31.71
C ARG A 8 3.87 4.50 -30.81
N GLN A 9 3.51 3.22 -30.69
CA GLN A 9 2.45 2.80 -29.77
C GLN A 9 2.78 3.12 -28.30
N ARG A 10 4.02 2.86 -27.87
CA ARG A 10 4.46 3.16 -26.50
C ARG A 10 4.43 4.65 -26.20
N ASN A 11 4.88 5.48 -27.15
CA ASN A 11 4.84 6.94 -27.01
C ASN A 11 3.40 7.47 -26.96
N ALA A 12 2.51 6.94 -27.79
CA ALA A 12 1.09 7.31 -27.78
C ALA A 12 0.43 6.96 -26.44
N LYS A 13 0.73 5.78 -25.88
CA LYS A 13 0.26 5.39 -24.54
C LYS A 13 0.79 6.32 -23.46
N PHE A 14 2.09 6.62 -23.48
CA PHE A 14 2.73 7.51 -22.51
C PHE A 14 2.13 8.92 -22.55
N ALA A 15 1.89 9.47 -23.74
CA ALA A 15 1.25 10.77 -23.94
C ALA A 15 -0.20 10.77 -23.44
N LYS A 16 -0.96 9.69 -23.68
CA LYS A 16 -2.34 9.54 -23.18
C LYS A 16 -2.36 9.47 -21.64
N ASP A 17 -1.48 8.67 -21.05
CA ASP A 17 -1.40 8.51 -19.61
C ASP A 17 -1.02 9.84 -18.93
N ALA A 18 -0.05 10.58 -19.49
CA ALA A 18 0.32 11.91 -19.03
C ALA A 18 -0.84 12.92 -19.11
N ARG A 19 -1.60 12.94 -20.23
CA ARG A 19 -2.80 13.79 -20.38
C ARG A 19 -3.91 13.44 -19.39
N SER A 20 -4.01 12.16 -18.98
CA SER A 20 -4.98 11.70 -17.98
C SER A 20 -4.57 11.98 -16.53
N GLY A 21 -3.43 12.64 -16.31
CA GLY A 21 -2.89 12.93 -14.97
C GLY A 21 -2.27 11.74 -14.26
N LYS A 22 -2.13 10.59 -14.95
CA LYS A 22 -1.42 9.42 -14.41
C LYS A 22 0.09 9.65 -14.54
N LYS A 23 0.87 9.11 -13.61
CA LYS A 23 2.33 9.09 -13.73
C LYS A 23 2.70 7.97 -14.72
N PRO A 24 3.23 8.29 -15.91
CA PRO A 24 3.50 7.30 -16.95
C PRO A 24 4.83 6.54 -16.72
N THR A 25 5.61 6.98 -15.74
CA THR A 25 6.87 6.34 -15.33
C THR A 25 6.64 5.38 -14.16
N HIS A 26 7.44 4.31 -14.12
CA HIS A 26 7.49 3.44 -12.95
C HIS A 26 7.99 4.21 -11.72
N PRO A 27 7.42 3.95 -10.53
CA PRO A 27 7.89 4.59 -9.31
C PRO A 27 9.35 4.22 -9.04
N SER A 28 10.15 5.19 -8.63
CA SER A 28 11.53 4.93 -8.24
C SER A 28 11.57 4.12 -6.94
N ARG A 29 12.67 3.43 -6.67
CA ARG A 29 12.85 2.69 -5.40
C ARG A 29 12.66 3.60 -4.19
N GLN A 30 13.13 4.84 -4.27
CA GLN A 30 12.97 5.84 -3.22
C GLN A 30 11.48 6.21 -3.01
N GLU A 31 10.71 6.39 -4.09
CA GLU A 31 9.27 6.67 -4.01
C GLU A 31 8.48 5.51 -3.41
N VAL A 32 8.85 4.27 -3.74
CA VAL A 32 8.24 3.07 -3.15
C VAL A 32 8.53 2.99 -1.65
N MET A 33 9.78 3.26 -1.25
CA MET A 33 10.18 3.25 0.16
C MET A 33 9.50 4.36 0.96
N ALA A 34 9.37 5.56 0.39
CA ALA A 34 8.72 6.70 1.05
C ALA A 34 7.23 6.46 1.34
N LYS A 35 6.56 5.64 0.53
CA LYS A 35 5.14 5.28 0.71
C LYS A 35 4.92 4.05 1.59
N ARG A 36 6.00 3.38 2.02
CA ARG A 36 5.90 2.15 2.82
C ARG A 36 5.54 2.52 4.25
N SER A 37 4.49 1.91 4.79
CA SER A 37 4.15 2.03 6.21
C SER A 37 5.34 1.58 7.06
N PRO A 38 5.70 2.31 8.13
CA PRO A 38 6.75 1.91 9.05
C PRO A 38 6.34 0.70 9.92
N ILE A 39 5.04 0.44 10.04
CA ILE A 39 4.46 -0.62 10.87
C ILE A 39 3.77 -1.65 9.99
N ASN A 40 4.08 -2.92 10.21
CA ASN A 40 3.38 -4.06 9.60
C ASN A 40 1.99 -4.22 10.22
N THR A 41 1.00 -4.62 9.41
CA THR A 41 -0.36 -5.00 9.83
C THR A 41 -0.39 -5.93 11.04
N TRP A 42 0.55 -6.89 11.15
CA TRP A 42 0.65 -7.76 12.33
C TRP A 42 0.97 -7.00 13.63
N ALA A 43 1.91 -6.06 13.57
CA ALA A 43 2.26 -5.24 14.73
C ALA A 43 1.08 -4.34 15.14
N LEU A 44 0.34 -3.80 14.16
CA LEU A 44 -0.89 -3.06 14.43
C LEU A 44 -1.95 -3.95 15.11
N GLY A 45 -2.09 -5.20 14.66
CA GLY A 45 -3.01 -6.18 15.26
C GLY A 45 -2.66 -6.50 16.71
N ILE A 46 -1.38 -6.65 17.05
CA ILE A 46 -0.94 -6.87 18.43
C ILE A 46 -1.26 -5.65 19.30
N VAL A 47 -0.96 -4.44 18.84
CA VAL A 47 -1.28 -3.20 19.58
C VAL A 47 -2.78 -3.12 19.84
N LEU A 48 -3.60 -3.36 18.81
CA LEU A 48 -5.05 -3.37 18.95
C LEU A 48 -5.52 -4.44 19.94
N PHE A 49 -4.96 -5.65 19.87
CA PHE A 49 -5.26 -6.73 20.80
C PHE A 49 -4.87 -6.39 22.23
N VAL A 50 -3.75 -5.72 22.49
CA VAL A 50 -3.38 -5.31 23.85
C VAL A 50 -4.36 -4.25 24.37
N VAL A 51 -4.69 -3.25 23.54
CA VAL A 51 -5.59 -2.16 23.93
C VAL A 51 -7.03 -2.67 24.19
N VAL A 52 -7.55 -3.53 23.32
CA VAL A 52 -8.93 -4.04 23.42
C VAL A 52 -9.00 -5.29 24.30
N GLY A 53 -7.97 -6.12 24.26
CA GLY A 53 -7.92 -7.40 24.96
C GLY A 53 -7.96 -7.26 26.46
N GLY A 54 -7.38 -6.19 27.04
CA GLY A 54 -7.53 -5.91 28.47
C GLY A 54 -9.00 -5.75 28.88
N VAL A 55 -9.81 -5.07 28.05
CA VAL A 55 -11.25 -4.90 28.29
C VAL A 55 -11.99 -6.21 28.10
N LEU A 56 -11.69 -6.97 27.04
CA LEU A 56 -12.31 -8.28 26.81
C LEU A 56 -11.99 -9.27 27.92
N PHE A 57 -10.77 -9.25 28.45
CA PHE A 57 -10.34 -10.11 29.54
C PHE A 57 -11.04 -9.73 30.85
N GLU A 58 -11.21 -8.44 31.13
CA GLU A 58 -11.94 -7.96 32.30
C GLU A 58 -13.44 -8.32 32.21
N VAL A 59 -14.06 -8.16 31.04
CA VAL A 59 -15.46 -8.59 30.83
C VAL A 59 -15.58 -10.11 30.96
N ALA A 60 -14.67 -10.88 30.37
CA ALA A 60 -14.66 -12.33 30.51
C ALA A 60 -14.48 -12.75 31.97
N ARG A 61 -13.60 -12.08 32.72
CA ARG A 61 -13.47 -12.27 34.17
C ARG A 61 -14.80 -12.03 34.86
N LEU A 62 -15.43 -10.86 34.68
CA LEU A 62 -16.72 -10.55 35.31
C LEU A 62 -17.83 -11.55 35.01
N LEU A 63 -17.80 -12.19 33.84
CA LEU A 63 -18.83 -13.14 33.41
C LEU A 63 -18.54 -14.60 33.82
N PHE A 64 -17.28 -14.99 33.95
CA PHE A 64 -16.88 -16.40 34.10
C PHE A 64 -16.04 -16.70 35.34
N LEU A 65 -15.59 -15.70 36.10
CA LEU A 65 -14.74 -15.84 37.28
C LEU A 65 -15.26 -15.02 38.46
#